data_AF-A0A165ZIZ9-F1
#
_entry.id   AF-A0A165ZIZ9-F1
#
_cell.length_a   1.000
_cell.length_b   1.000
_cell.length_c   1.000
_cell.angle_alpha   90.00
_cell.angle_beta   90.00
_cell.angle_gamma   90.00
#
_symmetry.space_group_name_H-M   'P 1'
#
loop_
_entity.id
_entity.type
_entity.pdbx_description
1 polymer ?
#
loop_
_entity_poly.entity_id
_entity_poly.type
_entity_poly.pdbx_seq_one_letter_code
_entity_poly.pdbx_strand_id
1 'polypeptide(L)'
;MLAWVSDSWVWALVDFKRLARFYIVSRDRPWSSADINPKSSIWPMLWQGFTSGPDWYNETAEAEQLCIGWRSRVISQKRILYKPIIEILCDANEPCFFAFGRHTANDFCHTIGLFPGAPARYICSSDGQFTIFLNDIQTYMQQWASRHFLKNVSSMCNSNNAFAYNYTSFHFYQPFLLVYRRGHVRIPKDLFNSIMSKGLFNPNHHIGKLSPIYLHFLC
;
A
#
# COMPACT_ATOMS: atom_id res chain seq x y z
N MET A 1 -19.36 -9.67 -15.10
CA MET A 1 -18.35 -10.31 -15.95
C MET A 1 -18.22 -9.46 -17.19
N LEU A 2 -17.00 -9.14 -17.60
CA LEU A 2 -16.70 -8.42 -18.83
C LEU A 2 -15.76 -9.28 -19.66
N ALA A 3 -15.92 -9.30 -20.99
CA ALA A 3 -15.04 -10.06 -21.86
C ALA A 3 -14.70 -9.27 -23.13
N TRP A 4 -13.45 -9.38 -23.55
CA TRP A 4 -12.96 -8.92 -24.85
C TRP A 4 -12.63 -10.14 -25.68
N VAL A 5 -13.29 -10.27 -26.82
CA VAL A 5 -13.19 -11.42 -27.71
C VAL A 5 -12.45 -10.99 -28.96
N SER A 6 -11.40 -11.72 -29.31
CA SER A 6 -10.76 -11.66 -30.62
C SER A 6 -11.04 -12.96 -31.38
N ASP A 7 -10.53 -13.05 -32.60
CA ASP A 7 -10.68 -14.25 -33.44
C ASP A 7 -10.01 -15.49 -32.83
N SER A 8 -9.04 -15.32 -31.91
CA SER A 8 -8.19 -16.40 -31.39
C SER A 8 -8.03 -16.44 -29.87
N TRP A 9 -8.45 -15.39 -29.14
CA TRP A 9 -8.38 -15.35 -27.69
C TRP A 9 -9.53 -14.57 -27.05
N VAL A 10 -9.84 -14.92 -25.80
CA VAL A 10 -10.81 -14.19 -24.97
C VAL A 10 -10.11 -13.74 -23.70
N TRP A 11 -10.18 -12.44 -23.42
CA TRP A 11 -9.84 -11.88 -22.12
C TRP A 11 -11.11 -11.70 -21.33
N ALA A 12 -11.25 -12.38 -20.19
CA ALA A 12 -12.42 -12.25 -19.33
C ALA A 12 -12.02 -11.69 -17.95
N LEU A 13 -12.74 -10.68 -17.49
CA LEU A 13 -12.70 -10.24 -16.10
C LEU A 13 -13.87 -10.85 -15.33
N VAL A 14 -13.54 -11.76 -14.42
CA VAL A 14 -14.48 -12.45 -13.54
C VAL A 14 -14.33 -11.87 -12.13
N ASP A 15 -15.34 -11.16 -11.68
CA ASP A 15 -15.38 -10.59 -10.33
C ASP A 15 -16.62 -11.10 -9.58
N PHE A 16 -16.37 -11.98 -8.61
CA PHE A 16 -17.41 -12.57 -7.77
C PHE A 16 -18.15 -11.52 -6.92
N LYS A 17 -17.46 -10.46 -6.47
CA LYS A 17 -18.03 -9.43 -5.60
C LYS A 17 -18.65 -8.26 -6.36
N ARG A 18 -18.48 -8.20 -7.69
CA ARG A 18 -19.03 -7.17 -8.57
C ARG A 18 -18.62 -5.74 -8.15
N LEU A 19 -17.39 -5.60 -7.65
CA LEU A 19 -16.78 -4.34 -7.24
C LEU A 19 -15.88 -3.73 -8.33
N ALA A 20 -15.42 -4.53 -9.30
CA ALA A 20 -14.62 -4.07 -10.41
C ALA A 20 -15.39 -3.03 -11.24
N ARG A 21 -14.72 -1.93 -11.55
CA ARG A 21 -15.22 -0.84 -12.39
C ARG A 21 -14.28 -0.67 -13.57
N PHE A 22 -14.84 -0.26 -14.69
CA PHE A 22 -14.10 -0.03 -15.93
C PHE A 22 -14.42 1.36 -16.44
N TYR A 23 -13.42 2.02 -17.01
CA TYR A 23 -13.57 3.27 -17.71
C TYR A 23 -13.00 3.09 -19.11
N ILE A 24 -13.81 3.36 -20.14
CA ILE A 24 -13.40 3.18 -21.54
C ILE A 24 -13.11 4.57 -22.12
N VAL A 25 -11.86 4.77 -22.54
CA VAL A 25 -11.42 6.00 -23.19
C VAL A 25 -11.23 5.72 -24.68
N SER A 26 -12.07 6.33 -25.51
CA SER A 26 -11.96 6.27 -26.97
C SER A 26 -11.08 7.40 -27.48
N ARG A 27 -10.38 7.16 -28.60
CA ARG A 27 -9.51 8.12 -29.27
C ARG A 27 -9.60 7.95 -30.78
N ASP A 28 -9.31 9.03 -31.48
CA ASP A 28 -9.25 9.13 -32.94
C ASP A 28 -7.95 8.56 -33.54
N ARG A 29 -6.98 8.23 -32.70
CA ARG A 29 -5.70 7.61 -33.09
C ARG A 29 -5.37 6.36 -32.28
N PRO A 30 -4.58 5.42 -32.83
CA PRO A 30 -4.11 4.25 -32.09
C PRO A 30 -3.29 4.63 -30.84
N TRP A 31 -3.38 3.79 -29.81
CA TRP A 31 -2.56 3.91 -28.60
C TRP A 31 -1.10 3.55 -28.89
N SER A 32 -0.17 4.31 -28.31
CA SER A 32 1.26 4.02 -28.28
C SER A 32 1.77 3.88 -26.85
N SER A 33 2.98 3.32 -26.68
CA SER A 33 3.64 3.25 -25.38
C SER A 33 3.90 4.64 -24.77
N ALA A 34 4.04 5.68 -25.60
CA ALA A 34 4.21 7.04 -25.13
C ALA A 34 2.94 7.60 -24.47
N ASP A 35 1.75 7.16 -24.91
CA ASP A 35 0.47 7.63 -24.36
C ASP A 35 0.17 7.02 -22.97
N ILE A 36 0.82 5.91 -22.60
CA ILE A 36 0.69 5.26 -21.29
C ILE A 36 1.85 5.58 -20.35
N ASN A 37 2.67 6.58 -20.70
CA ASN A 37 3.71 7.09 -19.82
C ASN A 37 3.08 8.05 -18.77
N PRO A 38 3.43 7.94 -17.47
CA PRO A 38 2.95 8.88 -16.44
C PRO A 38 3.17 10.37 -16.74
N LYS A 39 4.22 10.69 -17.50
CA LYS A 39 4.55 12.06 -17.91
C LYS A 39 3.80 12.52 -19.15
N SER A 40 2.98 11.66 -19.76
CA SER A 40 2.19 12.03 -20.93
C SER A 40 1.03 12.94 -20.54
N SER A 41 0.62 13.82 -21.46
CA SER A 41 -0.52 14.73 -21.24
C SER A 41 -1.86 14.00 -21.07
N ILE A 42 -1.94 12.73 -21.48
CA ILE A 42 -3.15 11.91 -21.44
C ILE A 42 -3.25 11.15 -20.12
N TRP A 43 -2.13 10.93 -19.44
CA TRP A 43 -2.10 10.16 -18.20
C TRP A 43 -3.11 10.64 -17.16
N PRO A 44 -3.24 11.94 -16.83
CA PRO A 44 -4.25 12.40 -15.88
C PRO A 44 -5.68 12.08 -16.32
N MET A 45 -5.96 12.14 -17.63
CA MET A 45 -7.28 11.83 -18.19
C MET A 45 -7.66 10.35 -18.03
N LEU A 46 -6.68 9.44 -18.09
CA LEU A 46 -6.91 8.00 -17.88
C LEU A 46 -7.45 7.70 -16.48
N TRP A 47 -7.02 8.48 -15.49
CA TRP A 47 -7.32 8.23 -14.09
C TRP A 47 -8.43 9.11 -13.52
N GLN A 48 -8.88 10.14 -14.26
CA GLN A 48 -9.91 11.10 -13.82
C GLN A 48 -11.23 10.42 -13.37
N GLY A 49 -11.57 9.27 -13.95
CA GLY A 49 -12.76 8.50 -13.55
C GLY A 49 -12.66 7.81 -12.19
N PHE A 50 -11.49 7.84 -11.55
CA PHE A 50 -11.21 7.20 -10.28
C PHE A 50 -10.79 8.22 -9.22
N THR A 51 -11.17 7.99 -7.97
CA THR A 51 -10.57 8.70 -6.84
C THR A 51 -9.17 8.13 -6.64
N SER A 52 -8.18 8.69 -7.33
CA SER A 52 -6.81 8.20 -7.35
C SER A 52 -5.80 9.25 -6.91
N GLY A 53 -4.62 8.76 -6.54
CA GLY A 53 -3.41 9.55 -6.39
C GLY A 53 -2.27 8.92 -7.19
N PRO A 54 -1.11 9.59 -7.24
CA PRO A 54 0.07 9.08 -7.94
C PRO A 54 0.54 7.74 -7.36
N ASP A 55 1.03 6.87 -8.23
CA ASP A 55 1.64 5.60 -7.85
C ASP A 55 3.06 5.78 -7.29
N TRP A 56 3.39 5.08 -6.19
CA TRP A 56 4.71 5.17 -5.54
C TRP A 56 5.86 4.49 -6.30
N TYR A 57 5.57 3.80 -7.40
CA TYR A 57 6.58 3.19 -8.26
C TYR A 57 6.83 4.02 -9.54
N ASN A 58 5.78 4.44 -10.23
CA ASN A 58 5.89 5.16 -11.51
C ASN A 58 5.83 6.70 -11.40
N GLU A 59 5.23 7.22 -10.33
CA GLU A 59 4.98 8.65 -10.06
C GLU A 59 5.54 9.05 -8.69
N THR A 60 6.70 8.49 -8.33
CA THR A 60 7.30 8.62 -7.00
C THR A 60 7.47 10.07 -6.56
N ALA A 61 7.94 10.95 -7.46
CA ALA A 61 8.19 12.34 -7.12
C ALA A 61 6.89 13.09 -6.79
N GLU A 62 5.83 12.84 -7.56
CA GLU A 62 4.50 13.38 -7.35
C GLU A 62 3.89 12.85 -6.05
N ALA A 63 4.05 11.55 -5.76
CA ALA A 63 3.60 10.92 -4.52
C ALA A 63 4.31 11.49 -3.29
N GLU A 64 5.63 11.66 -3.35
CA GLU A 64 6.43 12.30 -2.31
C GLU A 64 5.99 13.74 -2.07
N GLN A 65 5.79 14.53 -3.13
CA GLN A 65 5.35 15.92 -3.01
C GLN A 65 3.98 16.02 -2.31
N LEU A 66 3.03 15.15 -2.66
CA LEU A 66 1.73 15.10 -1.98
C LEU A 66 1.87 14.68 -0.51
N CYS A 67 2.79 13.76 -0.20
CA CYS A 67 3.05 13.32 1.18
C CYS A 67 3.70 14.44 2.01
N ILE A 68 4.60 15.24 1.42
CA ILE A 68 5.15 16.46 2.04
C ILE A 68 4.03 17.45 2.32
N GLY A 69 3.12 17.67 1.36
CA GLY A 69 1.94 18.52 1.56
C GLY A 69 1.01 18.00 2.67
N TRP A 70 0.82 16.68 2.75
CA TRP A 70 0.10 16.04 3.84
C TRP A 70 0.76 16.34 5.19
N ARG A 71 2.08 16.20 5.31
CA ARG A 71 2.81 16.53 6.53
C ARG A 71 2.57 17.98 6.97
N SER A 72 2.64 18.93 6.04
CA SER A 72 2.36 20.35 6.34
C SER A 72 0.94 20.55 6.88
N ARG A 73 -0.06 19.81 6.37
CA ARG A 73 -1.43 19.81 6.91
C ARG A 73 -1.50 19.22 8.31
N VAL A 74 -0.84 18.09 8.57
CA VAL A 74 -0.81 17.44 9.89
C VAL A 74 -0.23 18.38 10.95
N ILE A 75 0.86 19.08 10.62
CA ILE A 75 1.53 20.01 11.54
C ILE A 75 0.65 21.24 11.82
N SER A 76 -0.05 21.75 10.80
CA SER A 76 -0.88 22.95 10.94
C SER A 76 -2.28 22.70 11.53
N GLN A 77 -2.83 21.48 11.44
CA GLN A 77 -4.20 21.17 11.85
C GLN A 77 -4.29 20.20 13.03
N LYS A 78 -4.78 20.70 14.17
CA LYS A 78 -4.95 19.89 15.41
C LYS A 78 -5.80 18.62 15.21
N ARG A 79 -6.77 18.62 14.29
CA ARG A 79 -7.66 17.47 14.07
C ARG A 79 -6.95 16.26 13.45
N ILE A 80 -6.10 16.49 12.45
CA ILE A 80 -5.37 15.41 11.75
C ILE A 80 -4.22 14.90 12.61
N LEU A 81 -3.64 15.78 13.42
CA LEU A 81 -2.49 15.52 14.29
C LEU A 81 -2.62 14.27 15.17
N TYR A 82 -3.83 13.97 15.65
CA TYR A 82 -4.12 12.82 16.51
C TYR A 82 -4.78 11.63 15.80
N LYS A 83 -5.07 11.75 14.50
CA LYS A 83 -5.70 10.66 13.75
C LYS A 83 -4.72 9.48 13.67
N PRO A 84 -5.16 8.24 13.91
CA PRO A 84 -4.35 7.04 13.76
C PRO A 84 -3.79 6.92 12.35
N ILE A 85 -2.52 6.54 12.22
CA ILE A 85 -1.87 6.39 10.92
C ILE A 85 -2.58 5.37 10.03
N ILE A 86 -3.12 4.30 10.60
CA ILE A 86 -3.84 3.28 9.81
C ILE A 86 -5.09 3.84 9.14
N GLU A 87 -5.79 4.78 9.79
CA GLU A 87 -6.95 5.44 9.22
C GLU A 87 -6.56 6.41 8.11
N ILE A 88 -5.41 7.07 8.24
CA ILE A 88 -4.87 8.00 7.23
C ILE A 88 -4.43 7.24 5.99
N LEU A 89 -3.67 6.15 6.17
CA LEU A 89 -3.21 5.31 5.07
C LEU A 89 -4.39 4.76 4.26
N CYS A 90 -5.52 4.46 4.91
CA CYS A 90 -6.72 3.95 4.23
C CYS A 90 -7.71 5.06 3.79
N ASP A 91 -7.36 6.35 3.94
CA ASP A 91 -8.27 7.45 3.63
C ASP A 91 -8.23 7.81 2.15
N ALA A 92 -9.37 7.68 1.46
CA ALA A 92 -9.49 8.04 0.05
C ALA A 92 -9.26 9.54 -0.22
N ASN A 93 -9.34 10.39 0.82
CA ASN A 93 -9.06 11.82 0.71
C ASN A 93 -7.57 12.16 0.85
N GLU A 94 -6.71 11.17 1.12
CA GLU A 94 -5.26 11.37 1.22
C GLU A 94 -4.57 10.74 0.00
N PRO A 95 -4.45 11.49 -1.13
CA PRO A 95 -4.03 10.93 -2.42
C PRO A 95 -2.62 10.35 -2.41
N CYS A 96 -1.72 10.85 -1.56
CA CYS A 96 -0.38 10.26 -1.40
C CYS A 96 -0.41 8.83 -0.83
N PHE A 97 -1.53 8.36 -0.28
CA PHE A 97 -1.67 7.01 0.25
C PHE A 97 -2.64 6.16 -0.56
N PHE A 98 -2.99 6.57 -1.78
CA PHE A 98 -3.99 5.88 -2.62
C PHE A 98 -3.72 4.37 -2.81
N ALA A 99 -2.46 3.95 -2.89
CA ALA A 99 -2.07 2.54 -3.04
C ALA A 99 -2.33 1.69 -1.77
N PHE A 100 -2.63 2.32 -0.63
CA PHE A 100 -2.89 1.62 0.63
C PHE A 100 -4.36 1.26 0.78
N GLY A 101 -4.62 -0.06 0.79
CA GLY A 101 -5.86 -0.65 1.27
C GLY A 101 -5.68 -1.22 2.67
N ARG A 102 -6.75 -1.81 3.22
CA ARG A 102 -6.74 -2.34 4.61
C ARG A 102 -5.58 -3.31 4.87
N HIS A 103 -5.30 -4.22 3.93
CA HIS A 103 -4.24 -5.20 4.12
C HIS A 103 -2.85 -4.57 3.98
N THR A 104 -2.61 -3.79 2.90
CA THR A 104 -1.30 -3.16 2.69
C THR A 104 -0.96 -2.16 3.78
N ALA A 105 -1.93 -1.42 4.30
CA ALA A 105 -1.70 -0.50 5.41
C ALA A 105 -1.27 -1.23 6.70
N ASN A 106 -1.93 -2.34 7.03
CA ASN A 106 -1.57 -3.15 8.21
C ASN A 106 -0.19 -3.80 8.03
N ASP A 107 0.06 -4.40 6.87
CA ASP A 107 1.33 -5.06 6.56
C ASP A 107 2.47 -4.03 6.51
N PHE A 108 2.25 -2.85 5.95
CA PHE A 108 3.23 -1.77 5.96
C PHE A 108 3.58 -1.32 7.38
N CYS A 109 2.58 -1.01 8.20
CA CYS A 109 2.80 -0.68 9.61
C CYS A 109 3.61 -1.76 10.34
N HIS A 110 3.33 -3.04 10.04
CA HIS A 110 4.12 -4.16 10.56
C HIS A 110 5.58 -4.11 10.08
N THR A 111 5.83 -3.97 8.77
CA THR A 111 7.20 -3.99 8.21
C THR A 111 8.12 -2.93 8.80
N ILE A 112 7.58 -1.75 9.14
CA ILE A 112 8.37 -0.63 9.68
C ILE A 112 8.37 -0.57 11.21
N GLY A 113 7.65 -1.50 11.87
CA GLY A 113 7.48 -1.51 13.32
C GLY A 113 6.80 -0.23 13.82
N LEU A 114 5.72 0.17 13.17
CA LEU A 114 4.87 1.30 13.56
C LEU A 114 3.54 0.78 14.08
N PHE A 115 3.14 1.19 15.29
CA PHE A 115 1.84 0.84 15.82
C PHE A 115 0.73 1.44 14.94
N PRO A 116 -0.27 0.66 14.45
CA PRO A 116 -1.33 1.18 13.58
C PRO A 116 -2.12 2.35 14.19
N GLY A 117 -2.25 2.37 15.53
CA GLY A 117 -2.89 3.44 16.29
C GLY A 117 -1.98 4.65 16.56
N ALA A 118 -0.73 4.67 16.08
CA ALA A 118 0.17 5.78 16.32
C ALA A 118 -0.41 7.05 15.67
N PRO A 119 -0.44 8.18 16.39
CA PRO A 119 -0.97 9.42 15.86
C PRO A 119 -0.06 9.96 14.76
N ALA A 120 -0.62 10.60 13.73
CA ALA A 120 0.13 11.21 12.63
C ALA A 120 1.29 12.10 13.10
N ARG A 121 1.10 12.83 14.21
CA ARG A 121 2.14 13.66 14.83
C ARG A 121 3.43 12.90 15.10
N TYR A 122 3.36 11.62 15.44
CA TYR A 122 4.55 10.81 15.76
C TYR A 122 5.52 10.83 14.58
N ILE A 123 4.99 10.63 13.36
CA ILE A 123 5.76 10.62 12.12
C ILE A 123 6.15 12.04 11.71
N CYS A 124 5.22 12.99 11.77
CA CYS A 124 5.39 14.31 11.17
C CYS A 124 6.24 15.28 12.01
N SER A 125 6.41 15.05 13.32
CA SER A 125 7.06 16.01 14.23
C SER A 125 8.58 16.14 14.03
N SER A 126 9.22 15.18 13.36
CA SER A 126 10.66 15.16 13.13
C SER A 126 10.95 14.98 11.65
N ASP A 127 11.82 15.81 11.09
CA ASP A 127 12.26 15.67 9.69
C ASP A 127 12.89 14.29 9.45
N GLY A 128 13.73 13.82 10.37
CA GLY A 128 14.36 12.51 10.25
C GLY A 128 13.34 11.36 10.24
N GLN A 129 12.36 11.38 11.15
CA GLN A 129 11.32 10.34 11.19
C GLN A 129 10.43 10.37 9.95
N PHE A 130 10.08 11.56 9.46
CA PHE A 130 9.29 11.71 8.26
C PHE A 130 10.05 11.23 7.01
N THR A 131 11.34 11.55 6.88
CA THR A 131 12.18 11.06 5.77
C THR A 131 12.32 9.54 5.79
N ILE A 132 12.51 8.93 6.97
CA ILE A 132 12.53 7.47 7.11
C ILE A 132 11.19 6.88 6.65
N PHE A 133 10.08 7.47 7.10
CA PHE A 133 8.74 7.03 6.72
C PHE A 133 8.49 7.07 5.19
N LEU A 134 8.95 8.13 4.51
CA LEU A 134 8.86 8.22 3.04
C LEU A 134 9.66 7.10 2.36
N ASN A 135 10.91 6.90 2.78
CA ASN A 135 11.78 5.84 2.23
C ASN A 135 11.20 4.45 2.46
N ASP A 136 10.59 4.24 3.64
CA ASP A 136 9.94 2.99 3.98
C ASP A 136 8.71 2.73 3.11
N ILE A 137 7.88 3.75 2.82
CA ILE A 137 6.75 3.61 1.87
C ILE A 137 7.27 3.18 0.51
N GLN A 138 8.28 3.86 -0.01
CA GLN A 138 8.83 3.56 -1.33
C GLN A 138 9.36 2.13 -1.38
N THR A 139 10.13 1.72 -0.37
CA THR A 139 10.69 0.37 -0.26
C THR A 139 9.59 -0.69 -0.17
N TYR A 140 8.56 -0.44 0.63
CA TYR A 140 7.40 -1.33 0.73
C TYR A 140 6.64 -1.43 -0.61
N MET A 141 6.47 -0.33 -1.33
CA MET A 141 5.72 -0.28 -2.57
C MET A 141 6.44 -0.96 -3.74
N GLN A 142 7.78 -0.93 -3.76
CA GLN A 142 8.59 -1.62 -4.77
C GLN A 142 8.32 -3.13 -4.85
N GLN A 143 7.88 -3.77 -3.76
CA GLN A 143 7.58 -5.21 -3.76
C GLN A 143 6.48 -5.56 -4.77
N TRP A 144 5.47 -4.71 -4.93
CA TRP A 144 4.30 -4.96 -5.77
C TRP A 144 4.60 -4.82 -7.26
N ALA A 145 5.66 -4.10 -7.60
CA ALA A 145 6.19 -4.01 -8.96
C ALA A 145 7.34 -5.00 -9.21
N SER A 146 7.75 -5.78 -8.19
CA SER A 146 8.90 -6.67 -8.31
C SER A 146 8.60 -7.85 -9.24
N ARG A 147 9.61 -8.30 -10.00
CA ARG A 147 9.51 -9.52 -10.81
C ARG A 147 9.16 -10.74 -9.96
N HIS A 148 9.63 -10.79 -8.71
CA HIS A 148 9.32 -11.88 -7.80
C HIS A 148 7.82 -11.94 -7.48
N PHE A 149 7.22 -10.81 -7.11
CA PHE A 149 5.78 -10.74 -6.89
C PHE A 149 5.00 -11.06 -8.17
N LEU A 150 5.28 -10.34 -9.26
CA LEU A 150 4.55 -10.46 -10.52
C LEU A 150 4.58 -11.90 -11.05
N LYS A 151 5.75 -12.55 -11.08
CA LYS A 151 5.88 -13.94 -11.56
C LYS A 151 5.06 -14.94 -10.74
N ASN A 152 4.94 -14.73 -9.42
CA ASN A 152 4.15 -15.60 -8.55
C ASN A 152 2.63 -15.41 -8.76
N VAL A 153 2.17 -14.18 -9.01
CA VAL A 153 0.74 -13.88 -9.09
C VAL A 153 0.15 -13.89 -10.51
N SER A 154 0.97 -13.71 -11.56
CA SER A 154 0.48 -13.46 -12.93
C SER A 154 0.19 -14.70 -13.79
N SER A 155 0.65 -15.89 -13.39
CA SER A 155 0.98 -16.91 -14.40
C SER A 155 0.31 -18.28 -14.24
N MET A 156 -0.72 -18.44 -13.41
CA MET A 156 -1.24 -19.79 -13.13
C MET A 156 -2.76 -19.87 -13.14
N CYS A 157 -3.28 -20.45 -14.23
CA CYS A 157 -4.62 -21.01 -14.27
C CYS A 157 -4.63 -22.29 -13.41
N ASN A 158 -5.58 -22.37 -12.50
CA ASN A 158 -5.79 -23.55 -11.65
C ASN A 158 -6.74 -24.58 -12.29
N SER A 159 -7.39 -24.22 -13.39
CA SER A 159 -8.36 -25.05 -14.10
C SER A 159 -8.42 -24.67 -15.57
N ASN A 160 -8.80 -25.64 -16.41
CA ASN A 160 -9.20 -25.38 -17.80
C ASN A 160 -10.57 -24.68 -17.90
N ASN A 161 -11.37 -24.71 -16.81
CA ASN A 161 -12.59 -23.92 -16.73
C ASN A 161 -12.25 -22.48 -16.35
N ALA A 162 -12.41 -21.55 -17.29
CA ALA A 162 -12.15 -20.12 -17.10
C ALA A 162 -13.03 -19.45 -16.02
N PHE A 163 -14.11 -20.10 -15.59
CA PHE A 163 -14.99 -19.62 -14.52
C PHE A 163 -14.73 -20.28 -13.17
N ALA A 164 -13.79 -21.23 -13.09
CA ALA A 164 -13.36 -21.78 -11.82
C ALA A 164 -12.69 -20.69 -10.97
N TYR A 165 -13.01 -20.64 -9.68
CA TYR A 165 -12.35 -19.73 -8.76
C TYR A 165 -10.85 -20.02 -8.73
N ASN A 166 -10.02 -19.03 -9.02
CA ASN A 166 -8.56 -19.19 -9.08
C ASN A 166 -7.92 -19.21 -7.69
N TYR A 167 -8.07 -20.32 -6.96
CA TYR A 167 -7.46 -20.49 -5.63
C TYR A 167 -5.92 -20.48 -5.67
N THR A 168 -5.32 -20.86 -6.80
CA THR A 168 -3.86 -20.90 -6.97
C THR A 168 -3.26 -19.51 -6.92
N SER A 169 -3.88 -18.53 -7.58
CA SER A 169 -3.47 -17.12 -7.47
C SER A 169 -3.45 -16.64 -6.02
N PHE A 170 -4.44 -17.03 -5.21
CA PHE A 170 -4.49 -16.70 -3.79
C PHE A 170 -3.36 -17.39 -3.00
N HIS A 171 -3.06 -18.67 -3.30
CA HIS A 171 -1.97 -19.39 -2.64
C HIS A 171 -0.61 -18.72 -2.86
N PHE A 172 -0.34 -18.21 -4.06
CA PHE A 172 0.90 -17.49 -4.36
C PHE A 172 0.91 -16.05 -3.86
N TYR A 173 -0.26 -15.44 -3.67
CA TYR A 173 -0.38 -14.12 -3.07
C TYR A 173 -0.24 -14.16 -1.53
N GLN A 174 -0.69 -15.24 -0.88
CA GLN A 174 -0.72 -15.37 0.58
C GLN A 174 0.62 -15.10 1.29
N PRO A 175 1.80 -15.50 0.78
CA PRO A 175 3.10 -15.16 1.36
C PRO A 175 3.36 -13.66 1.48
N PHE A 176 2.74 -12.84 0.64
CA PHE A 176 2.86 -11.38 0.65
C PHE A 176 1.90 -10.70 1.65
N LEU A 177 0.95 -11.45 2.24
CA LEU A 177 0.10 -10.97 3.33
C LEU A 177 0.77 -11.23 4.67
N LEU A 178 1.37 -10.22 5.29
CA LEU A 178 2.24 -10.42 6.46
C LEU A 178 1.45 -10.62 7.75
N VAL A 179 0.49 -9.73 8.03
CA VAL A 179 -0.26 -9.72 9.29
C VAL A 179 -1.77 -9.61 9.09
N TYR A 180 -2.23 -9.10 7.95
CA TYR A 180 -3.65 -8.92 7.72
C TYR A 180 -4.43 -10.23 7.84
N ARG A 181 -5.43 -10.25 8.75
CA ARG A 181 -6.28 -11.41 9.07
C ARG A 181 -5.52 -12.66 9.54
N ARG A 182 -4.33 -12.50 10.12
CA ARG A 182 -3.60 -13.59 10.77
C ARG A 182 -3.77 -13.51 12.29
N GLY A 183 -4.01 -14.65 12.94
CA GLY A 183 -4.06 -14.75 14.40
C GLY A 183 -2.68 -14.78 15.04
N HIS A 184 -1.68 -15.28 14.32
CA HIS A 184 -0.30 -15.37 14.76
C HIS A 184 0.65 -15.03 13.61
N VAL A 185 1.73 -14.31 13.92
CA VAL A 185 2.71 -13.84 12.94
C VAL A 185 4.12 -14.10 13.48
N ARG A 186 5.03 -14.46 12.58
CA ARG A 186 6.47 -14.58 12.92
C ARG A 186 7.12 -13.24 12.61
N ILE A 187 7.80 -12.67 13.61
CA ILE A 187 8.50 -11.39 13.47
C ILE A 187 9.98 -11.70 13.20
N PRO A 188 10.59 -11.20 12.11
CA PRO A 188 12.03 -11.27 11.92
C PRO A 188 12.77 -10.69 13.12
N LYS A 189 13.92 -11.29 13.48
CA LYS A 189 14.70 -10.89 14.66
C LYS A 189 15.01 -9.39 14.68
N ASP A 190 15.41 -8.83 13.54
CA ASP A 190 15.77 -7.41 13.45
C ASP A 190 14.56 -6.50 13.64
N LEU A 191 13.40 -6.87 13.08
CA LEU A 191 12.15 -6.16 13.29
C LEU A 191 11.71 -6.27 14.76
N PHE A 192 11.83 -7.44 15.37
CA PHE A 192 11.52 -7.64 16.79
C PHE A 192 12.39 -6.73 17.68
N ASN A 193 13.70 -6.70 17.45
CA ASN A 193 14.63 -5.85 18.19
C ASN A 193 14.32 -4.35 17.99
N SER A 194 13.96 -3.95 16.77
CA SER A 194 13.53 -2.58 16.45
C SER A 194 12.24 -2.19 17.18
N ILE A 195 11.24 -3.06 17.18
CA ILE A 195 9.96 -2.85 17.90
C ILE A 195 10.22 -2.77 19.42
N MET A 196 11.08 -3.63 19.94
CA MET A 196 11.46 -3.65 21.36
C MET A 196 12.18 -2.36 21.77
N SER A 197 13.15 -1.89 21.00
CA SER A 197 13.89 -0.66 21.30
C SER A 197 13.00 0.60 21.22
N LYS A 198 11.96 0.57 20.39
CA LYS A 198 10.90 1.59 20.33
C LYS A 198 9.90 1.52 21.51
N GLY A 199 10.05 0.55 22.41
CA GLY A 199 9.20 0.40 23.60
C GLY A 199 7.78 -0.10 23.29
N LEU A 200 7.52 -0.66 22.11
CA LEU A 200 6.17 -1.09 21.70
C LEU A 200 5.65 -2.32 22.47
N PHE A 201 6.52 -3.04 23.19
CA PHE A 201 6.13 -4.12 24.09
C PHE A 201 5.90 -3.68 25.53
N ASN A 202 6.19 -2.41 25.88
CA ASN A 202 5.98 -1.92 27.23
C ASN A 202 4.48 -1.59 27.43
N PRO A 203 3.75 -2.28 28.31
CA PRO A 203 2.33 -2.03 28.55
C PRO A 203 2.06 -0.63 29.14
N ASN A 204 3.08 0.00 29.73
CA ASN A 204 3.02 1.35 30.27
C ASN A 204 3.54 2.42 29.30
N HIS A 205 3.91 2.04 28.07
CA HIS A 205 4.42 2.99 27.08
C HIS A 205 3.29 3.85 26.51
N HIS A 206 3.43 5.15 26.67
CA HIS A 206 2.62 6.13 25.97
C HIS A 206 3.28 6.47 24.63
N ILE A 207 2.64 6.11 23.53
CA ILE A 207 3.12 6.40 22.17
C ILE A 207 3.42 7.90 22.03
N GLY A 208 4.68 8.23 21.75
CA GLY A 208 5.18 9.61 21.66
C GLY A 208 5.90 10.15 22.90
N LYS A 209 6.13 9.33 23.94
CA LYS A 209 7.07 9.62 25.04
C LYS A 209 8.23 8.63 24.99
N LEU A 210 9.47 9.09 25.25
CA LEU A 210 10.63 8.20 25.44
C LEU A 210 10.38 7.33 26.68
N SER A 211 10.32 6.01 26.50
CA SER A 211 10.27 5.07 27.62
C SER A 211 11.70 4.79 28.11
N PRO A 212 11.94 4.68 29.43
CA PRO A 212 13.11 3.95 29.92
C PRO A 212 13.03 2.53 29.37
N ILE A 213 14.12 2.05 28.78
CA ILE A 213 14.21 0.67 28.28
C ILE A 213 14.27 -0.24 29.51
N TYR A 214 13.15 -0.84 29.88
CA TYR A 214 13.14 -1.95 30.84
C TYR A 214 13.45 -3.24 30.08
N LEU A 215 14.73 -3.62 30.08
CA LEU A 215 15.19 -4.95 29.66
C LEU A 215 14.73 -5.98 30.69
N HIS A 216 13.48 -6.42 30.62
CA HIS A 216 13.13 -7.73 31.15
C HIS A 216 13.26 -8.75 30.02
N PHE A 217 14.44 -9.37 29.95
CA PHE A 217 14.62 -10.62 29.24
C PHE A 217 13.72 -11.67 29.92
N LEU A 218 12.76 -12.20 29.19
CA LEU A 218 12.20 -13.52 29.47
C LEU A 218 12.73 -14.44 28.38
N CYS A 219 13.67 -15.30 28.79
CA CYS A 219 14.14 -16.47 28.05
C CYS A 219 13.00 -17.46 27.83
#